data_AF-A0A7C7I3J9-F1
#
_entry.id   AF-A0A7C7I3J9-F1
#
_cell.length_a   1.000
_cell.length_b   1.000
_cell.length_c   1.000
_cell.angle_alpha   90.00
_cell.angle_beta   90.00
_cell.angle_gamma   90.00
#
_symmetry.space_group_name_H-M   'P 1'
#
loop_
_entity.id
_entity.type
_entity.pdbx_description
1 polymer ?
#
loop_
_entity_poly.entity_id
_entity_poly.type
_entity_poly.pdbx_seq_one_letter_code
_entity_poly.pdbx_strand_id
1 'polypeptide(L)'
;MKNLLTTQQLREKYDPDSILKAIEQSYNQNLEKLRSSLNHPDSPLQKYNRDIQISLLDANQKRSDELIDEVASTLRDTIYFMILSKKERTSVTQRMRSYYSELVKNQFLRINYIMEDPEIGSPKHGSDPTPKHKGIRQVFEILKMVKKDLEFEYEYRQSLSRSGYLTGLQISMGKFFITLKSLGMNQKDQITLVQRLFDDFEVDWDEGDRENIKLSLQLPALENYKLTQQNIQKITSSLFSKSLNDNLVSNLVEQAVILKKRLRRF
;
A
#
# COMPACT_ATOMS: atom_id res chain seq x y z
N MET A 1 23.83 -8.93 -20.69
CA MET A 1 22.92 -8.40 -19.65
C MET A 1 21.63 -9.21 -19.66
N LYS A 2 21.10 -9.62 -18.50
CA LYS A 2 19.75 -10.22 -18.45
C LYS A 2 18.76 -9.20 -19.03
N ASN A 3 17.86 -9.64 -19.90
CA ASN A 3 16.87 -8.75 -20.51
C ASN A 3 15.95 -8.19 -19.41
N LEU A 4 16.12 -6.91 -19.05
CA LEU A 4 15.26 -6.25 -18.07
C LEU A 4 13.92 -5.96 -18.74
N LEU A 5 12.87 -6.65 -18.31
CA LEU A 5 11.52 -6.44 -18.83
C LEU A 5 11.06 -5.00 -18.57
N THR A 6 10.48 -4.36 -19.59
CA THR A 6 9.82 -3.06 -19.47
C THR A 6 8.59 -3.17 -18.57
N THR A 7 8.07 -2.04 -18.09
CA THR A 7 6.82 -2.04 -17.31
C THR A 7 5.66 -2.66 -18.09
N GLN A 8 5.59 -2.43 -19.41
CA GLN A 8 4.57 -3.05 -20.26
C GLN A 8 4.72 -4.57 -20.30
N GLN A 9 5.94 -5.09 -20.53
CA GLN A 9 6.18 -6.53 -20.53
C GLN A 9 5.91 -7.17 -19.17
N LEU A 10 6.18 -6.47 -18.07
CA LEU A 10 5.81 -6.93 -16.73
C LEU A 10 4.29 -6.99 -16.54
N ARG A 11 3.54 -6.03 -17.10
CA ARG A 11 2.07 -6.08 -17.10
C ARG A 11 1.55 -7.23 -17.95
N GLU A 12 2.15 -7.52 -19.10
CA GLU A 12 1.77 -8.69 -19.91
C GLU A 12 2.08 -10.01 -19.18
N LYS A 13 3.22 -10.09 -18.51
CA LYS A 13 3.66 -11.28 -17.75
C LYS A 13 2.80 -11.56 -16.51
N TYR A 14 2.47 -10.52 -15.75
CA TYR A 14 1.80 -10.65 -14.46
C TYR A 14 0.36 -10.18 -14.45
N ASP A 15 -0.14 -9.52 -15.50
CA ASP A 15 -1.47 -8.92 -15.62
C ASP A 15 -2.06 -8.45 -14.26
N PRO A 16 -1.41 -7.46 -13.62
CA PRO A 16 -1.87 -6.91 -12.34
C PRO A 16 -3.17 -6.10 -12.51
N ASP A 17 -3.43 -5.62 -13.73
CA ASP A 17 -4.57 -4.76 -14.03
C ASP A 17 -5.90 -5.52 -13.92
N SER A 18 -5.94 -6.82 -14.30
CA SER A 18 -7.12 -7.66 -14.05
C SER A 18 -7.43 -7.82 -12.57
N ILE A 19 -6.41 -7.97 -11.73
CA ILE A 19 -6.57 -8.07 -10.27
C ILE A 19 -7.08 -6.74 -9.70
N LEU A 20 -6.51 -5.61 -10.12
CA LEU A 20 -6.96 -4.29 -9.66
C LEU A 20 -8.42 -4.01 -10.07
N LYS A 21 -8.80 -4.40 -11.29
CA LYS A 21 -10.18 -4.31 -11.77
C LYS A 21 -11.11 -5.22 -10.97
N ALA A 22 -10.70 -6.45 -10.68
CA ALA A 22 -11.48 -7.40 -9.89
C ALA A 22 -11.69 -6.91 -8.45
N ILE A 23 -10.69 -6.26 -7.84
CA ILE A 23 -10.82 -5.60 -6.54
C ILE A 23 -11.90 -4.52 -6.58
N GLU A 24 -11.84 -3.64 -7.59
CA GLU A 24 -12.82 -2.56 -7.74
C GLU A 24 -14.24 -3.08 -7.97
N GLN A 25 -14.39 -4.08 -8.84
CA GLN A 25 -15.68 -4.71 -9.12
C GLN A 25 -16.25 -5.40 -7.87
N SER A 26 -15.42 -6.18 -7.16
CA SER A 26 -15.82 -6.87 -5.93
C SER A 26 -16.27 -5.87 -4.86
N TYR A 27 -15.53 -4.79 -4.66
CA TYR A 27 -15.94 -3.75 -3.70
C TYR A 27 -17.28 -3.12 -4.07
N ASN A 28 -17.45 -2.70 -5.32
CA ASN A 28 -18.68 -2.05 -5.76
C ASN A 28 -19.90 -2.98 -5.68
N GLN A 29 -19.72 -4.26 -6.02
CA GLN A 29 -20.79 -5.28 -5.94
C GLN A 29 -21.21 -5.59 -4.51
N ASN A 30 -20.28 -5.47 -3.55
CA ASN A 30 -20.51 -5.86 -2.16
C ASN A 30 -20.62 -4.66 -1.20
N LEU A 31 -20.61 -3.42 -1.70
CA LEU A 31 -20.61 -2.22 -0.87
C LEU A 31 -21.85 -2.14 0.01
N GLU A 32 -23.04 -2.39 -0.54
CA GLU A 32 -24.29 -2.35 0.23
C GLU A 32 -24.37 -3.47 1.28
N LYS A 33 -23.85 -4.65 0.95
CA LYS A 33 -23.71 -5.76 1.92
C LYS A 33 -22.75 -5.37 3.05
N LEU A 34 -21.60 -4.78 2.72
CA LEU A 34 -20.63 -4.30 3.70
C LEU A 34 -21.22 -3.21 4.61
N ARG A 35 -21.91 -2.22 4.03
CA ARG A 35 -22.60 -1.17 4.79
C ARG A 35 -23.62 -1.75 5.75
N SER A 36 -24.44 -2.70 5.27
CA SER A 36 -25.45 -3.38 6.07
C SER A 36 -24.82 -4.16 7.23
N SER A 37 -23.72 -4.88 6.99
CA SER A 37 -22.97 -5.60 8.01
C SER A 37 -22.40 -4.68 9.10
N LEU A 38 -21.73 -3.60 8.67
CA LEU A 38 -21.15 -2.62 9.59
C LEU A 38 -22.22 -1.86 10.40
N ASN A 39 -23.37 -1.58 9.77
CA ASN A 39 -24.47 -0.82 10.36
C ASN A 39 -25.50 -1.69 11.11
N HIS A 40 -25.26 -3.00 11.21
CA HIS A 40 -26.19 -3.89 11.92
C HIS A 40 -26.36 -3.43 13.39
N PRO A 41 -27.55 -3.48 13.99
CA PRO A 41 -27.78 -3.02 15.37
C PRO A 41 -26.84 -3.64 16.40
N ASP A 42 -26.56 -4.93 16.24
CA ASP A 42 -25.62 -5.68 17.10
C ASP A 42 -24.13 -5.49 16.73
N SER A 43 -23.80 -4.67 15.73
CA SER A 43 -22.42 -4.36 15.36
C SER A 43 -21.75 -3.60 16.51
N PRO A 44 -20.55 -4.01 16.96
CA PRO A 44 -19.81 -3.27 17.98
C PRO A 44 -19.56 -1.81 17.58
N LEU A 45 -19.53 -1.51 16.28
CA LEU A 45 -19.30 -0.18 15.74
C LEU A 45 -20.40 0.82 16.18
N GLN A 46 -21.63 0.36 16.43
CA GLN A 46 -22.74 1.21 16.90
C GLN A 46 -22.49 1.83 18.29
N LYS A 47 -21.56 1.26 19.06
CA LYS A 47 -21.18 1.78 20.39
C LYS A 47 -20.21 2.96 20.32
N TYR A 48 -19.64 3.23 19.13
CA TYR A 48 -18.58 4.20 18.94
C TYR A 48 -19.06 5.31 18.04
N ASN A 49 -18.74 6.54 18.43
CA ASN A 49 -18.97 7.73 17.63
C ASN A 49 -17.69 8.54 17.57
N ARG A 50 -17.46 9.24 16.46
CA ARG A 50 -16.39 10.24 16.36
C ARG A 50 -16.73 11.41 17.27
N ASP A 51 -15.94 11.71 18.30
CA ASP A 51 -16.09 12.96 19.08
C ASP A 51 -15.80 14.18 18.17
N ILE A 52 -16.85 14.71 17.55
CA ILE A 52 -16.83 15.98 16.85
C ILE A 52 -17.64 16.94 17.71
N GLN A 53 -17.01 17.98 18.24
CA GLN A 53 -17.74 19.09 18.86
C GLN A 53 -18.64 19.74 17.80
N ILE A 54 -19.97 19.64 17.95
CA ILE A 54 -21.01 20.70 17.87
C ILE A 54 -22.42 20.16 17.50
N SER A 55 -23.41 20.67 18.27
CA SER A 55 -24.88 20.82 18.12
C SER A 55 -25.83 19.61 18.00
N LEU A 56 -26.95 19.73 18.73
CA LEU A 56 -27.69 18.64 19.40
C LEU A 56 -28.93 18.10 18.64
N LEU A 57 -29.30 18.61 17.45
CA LEU A 57 -30.69 18.46 17.00
C LEU A 57 -30.96 17.72 15.67
N ASP A 58 -29.95 17.37 14.86
CA ASP A 58 -30.15 16.57 13.62
C ASP A 58 -29.00 15.59 13.31
N ALA A 59 -28.09 15.36 14.27
CA ALA A 59 -26.75 14.84 13.98
C ALA A 59 -26.60 13.30 14.01
N ASN A 60 -27.48 12.55 14.69
CA ASN A 60 -27.16 11.16 15.05
C ASN A 60 -27.25 10.15 13.89
N GLN A 61 -28.21 10.30 12.97
CA GLN A 61 -28.42 9.31 11.90
C GLN A 61 -27.45 9.51 10.72
N LYS A 62 -27.25 10.76 10.28
CA LYS A 62 -26.21 11.12 9.29
C LYS A 62 -24.78 10.80 9.76
N ARG A 63 -24.49 10.96 11.05
CA ARG A 63 -23.16 10.68 11.63
C ARG A 63 -22.81 9.19 11.68
N SER A 64 -23.82 8.32 11.84
CA SER A 64 -23.64 6.88 11.73
C SER A 64 -23.22 6.51 10.30
N ASP A 65 -23.97 7.01 9.30
CA ASP A 65 -23.72 6.67 7.89
C ASP A 65 -22.35 7.15 7.40
N GLU A 66 -21.90 8.34 7.80
CA GLU A 66 -20.56 8.86 7.48
C GLU A 66 -19.44 8.00 8.09
N LEU A 67 -19.61 7.53 9.33
CA LEU A 67 -18.64 6.65 9.98
C LEU A 67 -18.60 5.27 9.29
N ILE A 68 -19.76 4.73 8.94
CA ILE A 68 -19.89 3.47 8.22
C ILE A 68 -19.17 3.56 6.87
N ASP A 69 -19.38 4.65 6.12
CA ASP A 69 -18.74 4.87 4.83
C ASP A 69 -17.23 5.04 4.95
N GLU A 70 -16.75 5.74 5.98
CA GLU A 70 -15.32 5.84 6.27
C GLU A 70 -14.72 4.46 6.53
N VAL A 71 -15.31 3.68 7.44
CA VAL A 71 -14.82 2.34 7.78
C VAL A 71 -14.89 1.42 6.57
N ALA A 72 -15.99 1.43 5.82
CA ALA A 72 -16.17 0.64 4.61
C ALA A 72 -15.11 0.97 3.55
N SER A 73 -14.73 2.24 3.39
CA SER A 73 -13.70 2.68 2.44
C SER A 73 -12.31 2.07 2.74
N THR A 74 -12.05 1.70 4.00
CA THR A 74 -10.77 1.07 4.40
C THR A 74 -10.69 -0.42 4.05
N LEU A 75 -11.83 -1.05 3.74
CA LEU A 75 -11.93 -2.49 3.50
C LEU A 75 -11.97 -2.87 2.01
N ARG A 76 -11.72 -1.92 1.10
CA ARG A 76 -11.82 -2.13 -0.36
C ARG A 76 -11.08 -3.37 -0.86
N ASP A 77 -9.79 -3.47 -0.58
CA ASP A 77 -8.98 -4.62 -0.99
C ASP A 77 -9.31 -5.87 -0.15
N THR A 78 -9.73 -5.68 1.11
CA THR A 78 -10.09 -6.77 2.03
C THR A 78 -11.31 -7.55 1.54
N ILE A 79 -12.34 -6.87 1.04
CA ILE A 79 -13.56 -7.51 0.51
C ILE A 79 -13.22 -8.46 -0.65
N TYR A 80 -12.33 -8.03 -1.54
CA TYR A 80 -11.86 -8.91 -2.60
C TYR A 80 -11.16 -10.15 -2.05
N PHE A 81 -10.31 -10.02 -1.02
CA PHE A 81 -9.69 -11.20 -0.43
C PHE A 81 -10.68 -12.08 0.35
N MET A 82 -11.71 -11.51 0.97
CA MET A 82 -12.74 -12.28 1.70
C MET A 82 -13.46 -13.27 0.78
N ILE A 83 -13.83 -12.84 -0.44
CA ILE A 83 -14.56 -13.69 -1.40
C ILE A 83 -13.70 -14.77 -2.10
N LEU A 84 -12.37 -14.64 -2.05
CA LEU A 84 -11.47 -15.61 -2.69
C LEU A 84 -11.24 -16.83 -1.80
N SER A 85 -11.04 -17.99 -2.44
CA SER A 85 -10.56 -19.19 -1.74
C SER A 85 -9.12 -19.02 -1.23
N LYS A 86 -8.70 -19.81 -0.22
CA LYS A 86 -7.32 -19.79 0.31
C LYS A 86 -6.24 -19.91 -0.78
N LYS A 87 -6.48 -20.74 -1.80
CA LYS A 87 -5.57 -20.93 -2.94
C LYS A 87 -5.48 -19.67 -3.80
N GLU A 88 -6.60 -19.05 -4.11
CA GLU A 88 -6.66 -17.83 -4.92
C GLU A 88 -6.04 -16.64 -4.17
N ARG A 89 -6.32 -16.47 -2.87
CA ARG A 89 -5.68 -15.44 -2.03
C ARG A 89 -4.16 -15.53 -2.13
N THR A 90 -3.61 -16.73 -1.99
CA THR A 90 -2.16 -16.98 -2.10
C THR A 90 -1.63 -16.64 -3.49
N SER A 91 -2.32 -17.08 -4.54
CA SER A 91 -1.92 -16.83 -5.94
C SER A 91 -1.92 -15.34 -6.29
N VAL A 92 -2.98 -14.61 -5.94
CA VAL A 92 -3.10 -13.15 -6.15
C VAL A 92 -1.97 -12.41 -5.43
N THR A 93 -1.77 -12.71 -4.15
CA THR A 93 -0.72 -12.11 -3.30
C THR A 93 0.66 -12.33 -3.91
N GLN A 94 1.00 -13.57 -4.28
CA GLN A 94 2.28 -13.88 -4.92
C GLN A 94 2.46 -13.14 -6.24
N ARG A 95 1.43 -13.15 -7.10
CA ARG A 95 1.44 -12.51 -8.42
C ARG A 95 1.67 -10.99 -8.31
N MET A 96 0.95 -10.32 -7.41
CA MET A 96 1.10 -8.87 -7.17
C MET A 96 2.47 -8.52 -6.58
N ARG A 97 2.96 -9.31 -5.61
CA ARG A 97 4.32 -9.14 -5.05
C ARG A 97 5.40 -9.31 -6.08
N SER A 98 5.30 -10.34 -6.93
CA SER A 98 6.26 -10.57 -8.00
C SER A 98 6.27 -9.42 -8.99
N TYR A 99 5.09 -8.97 -9.44
CA TYR A 99 4.97 -7.82 -10.35
C TYR A 99 5.66 -6.58 -9.79
N TYR A 100 5.30 -6.15 -8.57
CA TYR A 100 5.84 -4.91 -8.01
C TYR A 100 7.32 -5.04 -7.60
N SER A 101 7.77 -6.22 -7.15
CA SER A 101 9.19 -6.46 -6.86
C SER A 101 10.04 -6.40 -8.12
N GLU A 102 9.60 -7.04 -9.21
CA GLU A 102 10.31 -6.95 -10.49
C GLU A 102 10.23 -5.54 -11.09
N LEU A 103 9.10 -4.84 -10.95
CA LEU A 103 8.95 -3.46 -11.42
C LEU A 103 9.98 -2.53 -10.77
N VAL A 104 10.02 -2.49 -9.44
CA VAL A 104 10.93 -1.64 -8.67
C VAL A 104 12.38 -2.03 -8.97
N LYS A 105 12.70 -3.33 -8.97
CA LYS A 105 14.04 -3.82 -9.29
C LYS A 105 14.48 -3.39 -10.69
N ASN A 106 13.64 -3.57 -11.70
CA ASN A 106 14.01 -3.25 -13.08
C ASN A 106 14.15 -1.73 -13.30
N GLN A 107 13.34 -0.90 -12.61
CA GLN A 107 13.51 0.56 -12.65
C GLN A 107 14.79 0.99 -11.93
N PHE A 108 15.05 0.44 -10.75
CA PHE A 108 16.27 0.70 -9.98
C PHE A 108 17.53 0.38 -10.79
N LEU A 109 17.59 -0.82 -11.38
CA LEU A 109 18.75 -1.27 -12.18
C LEU A 109 18.96 -0.42 -13.43
N ARG A 110 17.90 0.01 -14.12
CA ARG A 110 18.02 0.91 -15.28
C ARG A 110 18.66 2.24 -14.91
N ILE A 111 18.19 2.87 -13.83
CA ILE A 111 18.78 4.13 -13.37
C ILE A 111 20.21 3.87 -12.91
N ASN A 112 20.48 2.75 -12.22
CA ASN A 112 21.83 2.41 -11.81
C ASN A 112 22.79 2.29 -13.01
N TYR A 113 22.39 1.62 -14.10
CA TYR A 113 23.22 1.52 -15.31
C TYR A 113 23.46 2.87 -15.99
N ILE A 114 22.47 3.77 -16.03
CA ILE A 114 22.68 5.14 -16.53
C ILE A 114 23.70 5.87 -15.65
N MET A 115 23.60 5.71 -14.33
CA MET A 115 24.48 6.39 -13.38
C MET A 115 25.90 5.82 -13.33
N GLU A 116 26.13 4.60 -13.84
CA GLU A 116 27.46 3.96 -13.93
C GLU A 116 28.35 4.57 -15.02
N ASP A 117 27.75 5.22 -16.03
CA ASP A 117 28.48 5.92 -17.09
C ASP A 117 28.36 7.44 -16.88
N PRO A 118 29.37 8.08 -16.24
CA PRO A 118 29.37 9.52 -15.98
C PRO A 118 29.58 10.37 -17.22
N GLU A 119 29.87 9.77 -18.38
CA GLU A 119 30.10 10.46 -19.65
C GLU A 119 28.89 10.38 -20.59
N ILE A 120 27.75 9.79 -20.15
CA ILE A 120 26.50 9.78 -20.93
C ILE A 120 26.13 11.21 -21.34
N GLY A 121 26.04 11.42 -22.66
CA GLY A 121 25.70 12.71 -23.27
C GLY A 121 26.83 13.75 -23.24
N SER A 122 28.02 13.39 -22.76
CA SER A 122 29.20 14.25 -22.73
C SER A 122 30.50 13.42 -22.75
N PRO A 123 30.77 12.64 -23.81
CA PRO A 123 31.99 11.84 -23.93
C PRO A 123 33.21 12.75 -23.88
N LYS A 124 34.26 12.31 -23.19
CA LYS A 124 35.54 13.04 -23.14
C LYS A 124 36.50 12.49 -24.19
N HIS A 125 37.15 13.42 -24.91
CA HIS A 125 38.20 13.06 -25.86
C HIS A 125 39.48 13.87 -25.58
N GLY A 126 40.57 13.18 -25.26
CA GLY A 126 41.88 13.81 -25.05
C GLY A 126 41.85 14.85 -23.91
N SER A 127 42.29 16.07 -24.21
CA SER A 127 42.37 17.19 -23.26
C SER A 127 41.13 18.08 -23.23
N ASP A 128 39.98 17.61 -23.76
CA ASP A 128 38.77 18.43 -23.80
C ASP A 128 38.37 18.86 -22.38
N PRO A 129 38.20 20.19 -22.12
CA PRO A 129 37.69 20.64 -20.84
C PRO A 129 36.31 20.01 -20.65
N THR A 130 36.13 19.30 -19.53
CA THR A 130 34.89 18.56 -19.25
C THR A 130 33.69 19.49 -19.50
N PRO A 131 32.82 19.21 -20.50
CA PRO A 131 31.64 20.02 -20.72
C PRO A 131 30.79 19.94 -19.45
N LYS A 132 30.83 20.98 -18.62
CA LYS A 132 29.96 21.08 -17.44
C LYS A 132 28.56 21.43 -17.92
N HIS A 133 27.92 20.50 -18.64
CA HIS A 133 26.56 20.67 -19.11
C HIS A 133 25.65 20.71 -17.89
N LYS A 134 25.27 21.92 -17.48
CA LYS A 134 24.45 22.15 -16.27
C LYS A 134 23.16 21.31 -16.28
N GLY A 135 22.54 21.16 -17.45
CA GLY A 135 21.38 20.29 -17.66
C GLY A 135 21.65 18.81 -17.35
N ILE A 136 22.64 18.17 -17.99
CA ILE A 136 23.04 16.78 -17.69
C ILE A 136 23.37 16.62 -16.21
N ARG A 137 24.13 17.54 -15.61
CA ARG A 137 24.40 17.48 -14.16
C ARG A 137 23.12 17.48 -13.34
N GLN A 138 22.16 18.35 -13.65
CA GLN A 138 20.87 18.40 -12.97
C GLN A 138 20.08 17.10 -13.16
N VAL A 139 20.09 16.50 -14.37
CA VAL A 139 19.48 15.20 -14.64
C VAL A 139 20.08 14.10 -13.77
N PHE A 140 21.42 14.03 -13.66
CA PHE A 140 22.09 13.06 -12.80
C PHE A 140 21.75 13.24 -11.32
N GLU A 141 21.63 14.48 -10.84
CA GLU A 141 21.21 14.76 -9.46
C GLU A 141 19.76 14.33 -9.20
N ILE A 142 18.85 14.54 -10.17
CA ILE A 142 17.47 14.03 -10.11
C ILE A 142 17.48 12.49 -10.10
N LEU A 143 18.20 11.86 -11.03
CA LEU A 143 18.31 10.40 -11.13
C LEU A 143 18.90 9.80 -9.85
N LYS A 144 19.85 10.46 -9.19
CA LYS A 144 20.39 10.03 -7.90
C LYS A 144 19.33 9.99 -6.81
N MET A 145 18.43 10.98 -6.76
CA MET A 145 17.31 10.97 -5.82
C MET A 145 16.29 9.87 -6.13
N VAL A 146 15.91 9.72 -7.41
CA VAL A 146 14.98 8.65 -7.83
C VAL A 146 15.58 7.27 -7.57
N LYS A 147 16.87 7.07 -7.84
CA LYS A 147 17.60 5.84 -7.52
C LYS A 147 17.51 5.51 -6.04
N LYS A 148 17.75 6.48 -5.16
CA LYS A 148 17.72 6.31 -3.70
C LYS A 148 16.32 5.93 -3.20
N ASP A 149 15.26 6.52 -3.76
CA ASP A 149 13.88 6.12 -3.43
C ASP A 149 13.61 4.66 -3.84
N LEU A 150 13.94 4.31 -5.08
CA LEU A 150 13.76 2.95 -5.60
C LEU A 150 14.60 1.93 -4.83
N GLU A 151 15.79 2.30 -4.35
CA GLU A 151 16.64 1.48 -3.50
C GLU A 151 15.94 1.16 -2.17
N PHE A 152 15.39 2.16 -1.48
CA PHE A 152 14.63 1.91 -0.24
C PHE A 152 13.42 1.03 -0.45
N GLU A 153 12.68 1.25 -1.55
CA GLU A 153 11.54 0.41 -1.88
C GLU A 153 11.97 -1.02 -2.24
N TYR A 154 13.11 -1.17 -2.93
CA TYR A 154 13.68 -2.47 -3.26
C TYR A 154 14.11 -3.24 -2.00
N GLU A 155 14.86 -2.60 -1.10
CA GLU A 155 15.26 -3.15 0.20
C GLU A 155 14.05 -3.59 1.03
N TYR A 156 13.04 -2.70 1.14
CA TYR A 156 11.80 -3.02 1.84
C TYR A 156 11.15 -4.29 1.27
N ARG A 157 11.08 -4.43 -0.05
CA ARG A 157 10.47 -5.61 -0.68
C ARG A 157 11.26 -6.89 -0.45
N GLN A 158 12.60 -6.82 -0.38
CA GLN A 158 13.43 -7.97 -0.03
C GLN A 158 13.24 -8.41 1.43
N SER A 159 12.85 -7.48 2.31
CA SER A 159 12.59 -7.76 3.72
C SER A 159 11.21 -8.37 4.02
N LEU A 160 10.30 -8.42 3.03
CA LEU A 160 8.96 -8.95 3.24
C LEU A 160 8.99 -10.46 3.50
N SER A 161 8.21 -10.90 4.49
CA SER A 161 8.02 -12.32 4.78
C SER A 161 7.35 -13.04 3.61
N ARG A 162 7.51 -14.37 3.56
CA ARG A 162 6.87 -15.21 2.55
C ARG A 162 5.35 -15.02 2.58
N SER A 163 4.74 -14.85 1.41
CA SER A 163 3.30 -14.72 1.26
C SER A 163 2.59 -16.06 1.52
N GLY A 164 1.56 -16.02 2.36
CA GLY A 164 0.58 -17.08 2.54
C GLY A 164 -0.84 -16.61 2.22
N TYR A 165 -1.83 -17.47 2.49
CA TYR A 165 -3.24 -17.19 2.18
C TYR A 165 -3.82 -16.03 3.00
N LEU A 166 -3.21 -15.70 4.14
CA LEU A 166 -3.61 -14.60 5.02
C LEU A 166 -2.99 -13.26 4.68
N THR A 167 -1.90 -13.26 3.93
CA THR A 167 -1.07 -12.07 3.73
C THR A 167 -1.84 -10.92 3.09
N GLY A 168 -2.73 -11.22 2.13
CA GLY A 168 -3.62 -10.23 1.52
C GLY A 168 -4.57 -9.57 2.52
N LEU A 169 -5.20 -10.36 3.39
CA LEU A 169 -6.09 -9.88 4.45
C LEU A 169 -5.32 -9.07 5.50
N GLN A 170 -4.21 -9.59 5.99
CA GLN A 170 -3.34 -8.91 6.96
C GLN A 170 -2.92 -7.52 6.47
N ILE A 171 -2.45 -7.43 5.22
CA ILE A 171 -1.96 -6.16 4.69
C ILE A 171 -3.10 -5.17 4.40
N SER A 172 -4.20 -5.64 3.82
CA SER A 172 -5.34 -4.77 3.47
C SER A 172 -6.06 -4.22 4.71
N MET A 173 -6.15 -4.99 5.80
CA MET A 173 -6.86 -4.59 7.03
C MET A 173 -6.05 -3.68 7.95
N GLY A 174 -4.78 -3.39 7.64
CA GLY A 174 -3.95 -2.54 8.49
C GLY A 174 -4.54 -1.15 8.73
N LYS A 175 -5.05 -0.49 7.67
CA LYS A 175 -5.70 0.82 7.79
C LYS A 175 -7.01 0.73 8.58
N PHE A 176 -7.81 -0.31 8.33
CA PHE A 176 -9.06 -0.57 9.04
C PHE A 176 -8.84 -0.62 10.56
N PHE A 177 -7.90 -1.44 11.05
CA PHE A 177 -7.63 -1.53 12.50
C PHE A 177 -7.11 -0.22 13.10
N ILE A 178 -6.32 0.56 12.35
CA ILE A 178 -5.85 1.88 12.80
C ILE A 178 -7.02 2.86 12.89
N THR A 179 -7.93 2.86 11.91
CA THR A 179 -9.16 3.66 11.95
C THR A 179 -10.00 3.28 13.18
N LEU A 180 -10.25 1.98 13.43
CA LEU A 180 -11.00 1.54 14.61
C LEU A 180 -10.33 1.95 15.93
N LYS A 181 -9.00 1.83 16.01
CA LYS A 181 -8.25 2.28 17.19
C LYS A 181 -8.37 3.79 17.41
N SER A 182 -8.39 4.59 16.34
CA SER A 182 -8.57 6.05 16.42
C SER A 182 -9.96 6.45 16.92
N LEU A 183 -10.97 5.59 16.75
CA LEU A 183 -12.32 5.75 17.31
C LEU A 183 -12.41 5.36 18.80
N GLY A 184 -11.29 4.94 19.42
CA GLY A 184 -11.28 4.42 20.79
C GLY A 184 -11.83 2.99 20.92
N MET A 185 -12.01 2.27 19.80
CA MET A 185 -12.54 0.90 19.84
C MET A 185 -11.60 -0.05 20.57
N ASN A 186 -12.10 -0.74 21.59
CA ASN A 186 -11.31 -1.74 22.31
C ASN A 186 -11.05 -2.99 21.45
N GLN A 187 -10.01 -3.76 21.78
CA GLN A 187 -9.60 -4.93 20.98
C GLN A 187 -10.70 -5.99 20.85
N LYS A 188 -11.50 -6.23 21.90
CA LYS A 188 -12.58 -7.22 21.89
C LYS A 188 -13.66 -6.85 20.88
N ASP A 189 -14.06 -5.59 20.83
CA ASP A 189 -15.03 -5.09 19.87
C ASP A 189 -14.47 -5.10 18.44
N GLN A 190 -13.19 -4.77 18.25
CA GLN A 190 -12.53 -4.89 16.94
C GLN A 190 -12.55 -6.34 16.42
N ILE A 191 -12.17 -7.31 17.27
CA ILE A 191 -12.19 -8.74 16.90
C ILE A 191 -13.62 -9.20 16.60
N THR A 192 -14.58 -8.79 17.42
CA THR A 192 -15.99 -9.16 17.23
C THR A 192 -16.53 -8.59 15.91
N LEU A 193 -16.14 -7.36 15.53
CA LEU A 193 -16.51 -6.77 14.26
C LEU A 193 -15.92 -7.56 13.08
N VAL A 194 -14.67 -8.01 13.18
CA VAL A 194 -14.03 -8.85 12.17
C VAL A 194 -14.71 -10.22 12.05
N GLN A 195 -15.03 -10.87 13.17
CA GLN A 195 -15.77 -12.14 13.19
C GLN A 195 -17.06 -12.02 12.39
N ARG A 196 -17.88 -11.01 12.69
CA ARG A 196 -19.13 -10.75 11.98
C ARG A 196 -18.91 -10.51 10.49
N LEU A 197 -17.93 -9.69 10.12
CA LEU A 197 -17.59 -9.48 8.71
C LEU A 197 -17.18 -10.77 8.02
N PHE A 198 -16.46 -11.66 8.70
CA PHE A 198 -16.02 -12.93 8.13
C PHE A 198 -17.19 -13.90 7.97
N ASP A 199 -18.09 -13.94 8.96
CA ASP A 199 -19.31 -14.75 8.94
C ASP A 199 -20.25 -14.26 7.82
N ASP A 200 -20.50 -12.94 7.73
CA ASP A 200 -21.37 -12.34 6.73
C ASP A 200 -20.86 -12.57 5.30
N PHE A 201 -19.54 -12.61 5.11
CA PHE A 201 -18.90 -12.86 3.82
C PHE A 201 -18.52 -14.33 3.58
N GLU A 202 -18.90 -15.24 4.50
CA GLU A 202 -18.62 -16.68 4.41
C GLU A 202 -17.14 -16.97 4.13
N VAL A 203 -16.26 -16.22 4.80
CA VAL A 203 -14.82 -16.32 4.61
C VAL A 203 -14.36 -17.70 5.05
N ASP A 204 -13.83 -18.49 4.11
CA ASP A 204 -13.18 -19.78 4.41
C ASP A 204 -11.97 -19.56 5.34
N TRP A 205 -12.25 -19.65 6.64
CA TRP A 205 -11.34 -19.41 7.75
C TRP A 205 -11.71 -20.36 8.90
N ASP A 206 -10.92 -21.43 9.05
CA ASP A 206 -11.18 -22.48 10.05
C ASP A 206 -10.88 -22.03 11.48
N GLU A 207 -10.19 -20.90 11.63
CA GLU A 207 -9.67 -20.36 12.88
C GLU A 207 -10.62 -19.28 13.48
N GLY A 208 -11.93 -19.54 13.55
CA GLY A 208 -12.96 -18.59 14.04
C GLY A 208 -12.83 -18.18 15.52
N ASP A 209 -11.83 -18.72 16.24
CA ASP A 209 -11.52 -18.33 17.60
C ASP A 209 -10.97 -16.90 17.67
N ARG A 210 -11.37 -16.16 18.71
CA ARG A 210 -10.97 -14.77 18.92
C ARG A 210 -9.46 -14.62 19.03
N GLU A 211 -8.79 -15.57 19.67
CA GLU A 211 -7.33 -15.53 19.83
C GLU A 211 -6.63 -15.70 18.47
N ASN A 212 -7.20 -16.48 17.55
CA ASN A 212 -6.64 -16.64 16.22
C ASN A 212 -6.79 -15.36 15.38
N ILE A 213 -7.93 -14.68 15.42
CA ILE A 213 -8.09 -13.38 14.72
C ILE A 213 -7.10 -12.35 15.27
N LYS A 214 -6.86 -12.36 16.58
CA LYS A 214 -5.87 -11.48 17.20
C LYS A 214 -4.45 -11.80 16.70
N LEU A 215 -4.01 -13.04 16.80
CA LEU A 215 -2.63 -13.46 16.52
C LEU A 215 -2.33 -13.57 15.03
N SER A 216 -3.24 -14.16 14.25
CA SER A 216 -3.05 -14.49 12.84
C SER A 216 -3.47 -13.35 11.90
N LEU A 217 -4.24 -12.35 12.36
CA LEU A 217 -4.74 -11.27 11.50
C LEU A 217 -4.44 -9.87 12.06
N GLN A 218 -4.95 -9.52 13.24
CA GLN A 218 -4.89 -8.15 13.75
C GLN A 218 -3.45 -7.70 14.04
N LEU A 219 -2.67 -8.50 14.78
CA LEU A 219 -1.28 -8.14 15.11
C LEU A 219 -0.42 -8.01 13.84
N PRO A 220 -0.40 -8.98 12.91
CA PRO A 220 0.30 -8.84 11.64
C PRO A 220 -0.18 -7.65 10.81
N ALA A 221 -1.48 -7.34 10.81
CA ALA A 221 -2.02 -6.20 10.06
C ALA A 221 -1.49 -4.86 10.57
N LEU A 222 -1.48 -4.69 11.89
CA LEU A 222 -0.93 -3.49 12.55
C LEU A 222 0.57 -3.37 12.34
N GLU A 223 1.31 -4.48 12.41
CA GLU A 223 2.76 -4.50 12.17
C GLU A 223 3.09 -4.15 10.72
N ASN A 224 2.43 -4.76 9.74
CA ASN A 224 2.60 -4.44 8.33
C ASN A 224 2.28 -2.97 8.02
N TYR A 225 1.21 -2.44 8.61
CA TYR A 225 0.87 -1.02 8.48
C TYR A 225 1.99 -0.12 9.04
N LYS A 226 2.48 -0.43 10.24
CA LYS A 226 3.58 0.32 10.88
C LYS A 226 4.85 0.29 10.02
N LEU A 227 5.26 -0.87 9.53
CA LEU A 227 6.42 -1.01 8.65
C LEU A 227 6.26 -0.20 7.36
N THR A 228 5.05 -0.20 6.79
CA THR A 228 4.74 0.61 5.60
C THR A 228 4.88 2.10 5.88
N GLN A 229 4.35 2.60 7.01
CA GLN A 229 4.49 4.00 7.39
C GLN A 229 5.94 4.39 7.66
N GLN A 230 6.71 3.54 8.33
CA GLN A 230 8.14 3.77 8.56
C GLN A 230 8.93 3.86 7.24
N ASN A 231 8.63 2.98 6.27
CA ASN A 231 9.25 3.02 4.95
C ASN A 231 8.88 4.30 4.16
N ILE A 232 7.66 4.82 4.32
CA ILE A 232 7.26 6.10 3.73
C ILE A 232 8.00 7.26 4.40
N GLN A 233 8.06 7.28 5.75
CA GLN A 233 8.76 8.31 6.51
C GLN A 233 10.27 8.36 6.21
N LYS A 234 10.90 7.20 5.99
CA LYS A 234 12.31 7.10 5.59
C LYS A 234 12.63 7.90 4.33
N ILE A 235 11.70 8.00 3.37
CA ILE A 235 11.87 8.85 2.18
C ILE A 235 11.95 10.32 2.60
N THR A 236 10.92 10.78 3.30
CA THR A 236 10.74 12.19 3.66
C THR A 236 11.93 12.71 4.45
N SER A 237 12.54 11.88 5.30
CA SER A 237 13.71 12.26 6.10
C SER A 237 15.05 12.17 5.38
N SER A 238 15.17 11.42 4.28
CA SER A 238 16.46 11.08 3.68
C SER A 238 16.67 11.55 2.24
N LEU A 239 15.60 11.94 1.54
CA LEU A 239 15.70 12.54 0.21
C LEU A 239 15.97 14.04 0.35
N PHE A 240 17.24 14.41 0.25
CA PHE A 240 17.70 15.79 0.26
C PHE A 240 18.78 15.97 -0.81
N SER A 241 18.83 17.15 -1.42
CA SER A 241 19.89 17.53 -2.34
C SER A 241 20.28 18.98 -2.15
N LYS A 242 21.59 19.25 -2.05
CA LYS A 242 22.15 20.62 -2.03
C LYS A 242 22.30 21.22 -3.44
N SER A 243 22.14 20.39 -4.48
CA SER A 243 22.39 20.76 -5.88
C SER A 243 21.12 21.11 -6.64
N LEU A 244 19.95 20.69 -6.12
CA LEU A 244 18.64 20.97 -6.68
C LEU A 244 17.93 22.04 -5.85
N ASN A 245 16.98 22.75 -6.46
CA ASN A 245 16.16 23.70 -5.72
C ASN A 245 15.13 22.99 -4.83
N ASP A 246 14.70 23.64 -3.76
CA ASP A 246 13.82 23.04 -2.76
C ASP A 246 12.46 22.62 -3.33
N ASN A 247 11.92 23.38 -4.30
CA ASN A 247 10.66 23.05 -4.96
C ASN A 247 10.73 21.72 -5.73
N LEU A 248 11.83 21.49 -6.45
CA LEU A 248 12.06 20.25 -7.19
C LEU A 248 12.30 19.07 -6.23
N VAL A 249 13.06 19.29 -5.16
CA VAL A 249 13.26 18.28 -4.11
C VAL A 249 11.93 17.90 -3.47
N SER A 250 11.12 18.88 -3.08
CA SER A 250 9.79 18.66 -2.51
C SER A 250 8.88 17.89 -3.47
N ASN A 251 8.86 18.26 -4.76
CA ASN A 251 8.09 17.55 -5.76
C ASN A 251 8.55 16.08 -5.94
N LEU A 252 9.86 15.83 -5.95
CA LEU A 252 10.41 14.46 -6.02
C LEU A 252 10.02 13.63 -4.79
N VAL A 253 10.05 14.22 -3.59
CA VAL A 253 9.60 13.56 -2.36
C VAL A 253 8.10 13.24 -2.42
N GLU A 254 7.26 14.18 -2.88
CA GLU A 254 5.83 13.94 -3.05
C GLU A 254 5.56 12.79 -4.02
N GLN A 255 6.25 12.77 -5.17
CA GLN A 255 6.11 11.68 -6.15
C GLN A 255 6.56 10.33 -5.59
N ALA A 256 7.64 10.29 -4.81
CA ALA A 256 8.08 9.08 -4.13
C ALA A 256 7.03 8.56 -3.12
N VAL A 257 6.42 9.47 -2.35
CA VAL A 257 5.32 9.12 -1.43
C VAL A 257 4.09 8.61 -2.19
N ILE A 258 3.72 9.25 -3.30
CA ILE A 258 2.60 8.83 -4.16
C ILE A 258 2.86 7.43 -4.74
N LEU A 259 4.08 7.18 -5.26
CA LEU A 259 4.49 5.88 -5.75
C LEU A 259 4.29 4.82 -4.66
N LYS A 260 4.85 5.04 -3.47
CA LYS A 260 4.75 4.06 -2.38
C LYS A 260 3.32 3.77 -1.94
N LYS A 261 2.42 4.76 -1.98
CA LYS A 261 0.99 4.60 -1.70
C LYS A 261 0.24 3.84 -2.80
N ARG A 262 0.68 3.94 -4.06
CA ARG A 262 0.07 3.25 -5.19
C ARG A 262 0.47 1.78 -5.28
N LEU A 263 1.69 1.44 -4.87
CA LEU A 263 2.17 0.07 -4.85
C LEU A 263 1.35 -0.76 -3.85
N ARG A 264 0.61 -1.77 -4.34
CA ARG A 264 -0.01 -2.75 -3.43
C ARG A 264 1.08 -3.59 -2.76
N ARG A 265 0.89 -3.81 -1.46
CA ARG A 265 1.88 -4.42 -0.57
C ARG A 265 1.60 -5.90 -0.32
N PHE A 266 0.37 -6.34 -0.58
CA PHE A 266 -0.01 -7.74 -0.54
C PHE A 266 0.58 -8.50 -1.71
#